data_AF-A0A2E4EBV6-F1
#
_entry.id   AF-A0A2E4EBV6-F1
#
_cell.length_a   1.000
_cell.length_b   1.000
_cell.length_c   1.000
_cell.angle_alpha   90.00
_cell.angle_beta   90.00
_cell.angle_gamma   90.00
#
_symmetry.space_group_name_H-M   'P 1'
#
loop_
_entity.id
_entity.type
_entity.pdbx_description
1 polymer ?
#
loop_
_entity_poly.entity_id
_entity_poly.type
_entity_poly.pdbx_seq_one_letter_code
_entity_poly.pdbx_strand_id
1 'polypeptide(L)'
;MAEGKAELVTISNLLFGNDPDIEDIRKDRLRTGLWMMTIEAVEARLLLANILHDGAWLSGPRIPKRQTDKKLSLADLQQAIMLLDSHIIKHVSYPPTKQHHLPLRELYSSLLSLKAKFCGDPAIKLLLNKASDGIMDQTPVSFPKVSAYGKGKTRELSWYKYVSMYGALLNAVEFKDDALNNLSLDHSWLKEDESVIIILYAYALKSGASAEQWKRLLATGEKIVPSLPNLTAINTAMRTASGSQM
;
A
#
# COMPACT_ATOMS: atom_id res chain seq x y z
N MET A 1 0.60 25.73 -6.97
CA MET A 1 -0.51 24.81 -7.39
C MET A 1 -0.21 23.96 -8.64
N ALA A 2 0.97 24.06 -9.28
CA ALA A 2 1.39 23.14 -10.35
C ALA A 2 2.16 21.90 -9.83
N GLU A 3 2.69 21.94 -8.61
CA GLU A 3 3.64 20.96 -8.07
C GLU A 3 3.04 19.56 -7.85
N GLY A 4 1.84 19.45 -7.25
CA GLY A 4 1.24 18.13 -6.98
C GLY A 4 0.91 17.33 -8.25
N LYS A 5 0.66 18.00 -9.38
CA LYS A 5 0.45 17.33 -10.67
C LYS A 5 1.75 16.71 -11.21
N ALA A 6 2.88 17.39 -11.03
CA ALA A 6 4.18 16.88 -11.48
C ALA A 6 4.65 15.69 -10.64
N GLU A 7 4.38 15.70 -9.33
CA GLU A 7 4.70 14.59 -8.42
C GLU A 7 3.93 13.31 -8.80
N LEU A 8 2.62 13.40 -8.98
CA LEU A 8 1.76 12.25 -9.34
C LEU A 8 2.08 11.66 -10.72
N VAL A 9 2.41 12.53 -11.69
CA VAL A 9 2.89 12.10 -13.01
C VAL A 9 4.24 11.39 -12.89
N THR A 10 5.15 11.89 -12.04
CA THR A 10 6.44 11.24 -11.79
C THR A 10 6.26 9.87 -11.12
N ILE A 11 5.43 9.76 -10.10
CA ILE A 11 5.08 8.48 -9.45
C ILE A 11 4.56 7.49 -10.50
N SER A 12 3.63 7.93 -11.34
CA SER A 12 3.07 7.11 -12.41
C SER A 12 4.15 6.64 -13.38
N ASN A 13 5.04 7.53 -13.83
CA ASN A 13 6.10 7.18 -14.76
C ASN A 13 7.11 6.19 -14.17
N LEU A 14 7.45 6.33 -12.89
CA LEU A 14 8.35 5.41 -12.19
C LEU A 14 7.75 4.00 -12.08
N LEU A 15 6.45 3.90 -11.79
CA LEU A 15 5.79 2.63 -11.50
C LEU A 15 5.22 1.91 -12.75
N PHE A 16 4.91 2.61 -13.84
CA PHE A 16 4.39 1.99 -15.08
C PHE A 16 5.41 1.75 -16.18
N GLY A 17 6.55 2.44 -16.15
CA GLY A 17 7.43 2.49 -17.30
C GLY A 17 8.10 1.16 -17.61
N ASN A 18 8.49 0.41 -16.58
CA ASN A 18 9.53 -0.61 -16.72
C ASN A 18 9.31 -1.82 -15.79
N ASP A 19 9.57 -3.02 -16.29
CA ASP A 19 9.71 -4.22 -15.46
C ASP A 19 11.14 -4.30 -14.89
N PRO A 20 11.34 -4.78 -13.66
CA PRO A 20 12.68 -5.03 -13.12
C PRO A 20 13.28 -6.32 -13.70
N ASP A 21 14.59 -6.49 -13.52
CA ASP A 21 15.29 -7.73 -13.89
C ASP A 21 15.01 -8.84 -12.88
N ILE A 22 13.92 -9.57 -13.08
CA ILE A 22 13.46 -10.61 -12.14
C ILE A 22 14.50 -11.71 -11.94
N GLU A 23 15.17 -12.13 -13.01
CA GLU A 23 16.16 -13.22 -12.95
C GLU A 23 17.40 -12.79 -12.17
N ASP A 24 17.81 -11.52 -12.30
CA ASP A 24 18.91 -11.00 -11.50
C ASP A 24 18.55 -10.87 -10.01
N ILE A 25 17.31 -10.50 -9.70
CA ILE A 25 16.84 -10.30 -8.32
C ILE A 25 16.70 -11.62 -7.57
N ARG A 26 16.18 -12.67 -8.23
CA ARG A 26 15.93 -13.98 -7.62
C ARG A 26 17.19 -14.76 -7.24
N LYS A 27 18.37 -14.36 -7.74
CA LYS A 27 19.65 -14.98 -7.38
C LYS A 27 19.97 -14.84 -5.89
N ASP A 28 19.41 -13.85 -5.22
CA ASP A 28 19.66 -13.58 -3.81
C ASP A 28 18.35 -13.40 -3.02
N ARG A 29 18.22 -14.18 -1.94
CA ARG A 29 17.08 -14.14 -1.04
C ARG A 29 17.00 -12.80 -0.31
N LEU A 30 18.12 -12.20 0.07
CA LEU A 30 18.14 -10.90 0.74
C LEU A 30 17.62 -9.82 -0.21
N ARG A 31 18.13 -9.79 -1.44
CA ARG A 31 17.63 -8.88 -2.49
C ARG A 31 16.14 -9.06 -2.77
N THR A 32 15.67 -10.30 -2.89
CA THR A 32 14.24 -10.58 -3.07
C THR A 32 13.40 -10.04 -1.90
N GLY A 33 13.87 -10.23 -0.67
CA GLY A 33 13.23 -9.69 0.54
C GLY A 33 13.16 -8.16 0.53
N LEU A 34 14.25 -7.48 0.17
CA LEU A 34 14.29 -6.03 0.07
C LEU A 34 13.32 -5.48 -0.99
N TRP A 35 13.23 -6.14 -2.14
CA TRP A 35 12.25 -5.81 -3.18
C TRP A 35 10.82 -5.97 -2.67
N MET A 36 10.49 -7.10 -2.04
CA MET A 36 9.17 -7.33 -1.46
C MET A 36 8.79 -6.26 -0.45
N MET A 37 9.68 -5.95 0.50
CA MET A 37 9.44 -4.91 1.52
C MET A 37 9.22 -3.53 0.90
N THR A 38 10.02 -3.17 -0.11
CA THR A 38 9.92 -1.86 -0.77
C THR A 38 8.62 -1.74 -1.57
N ILE A 39 8.21 -2.80 -2.27
CA ILE A 39 6.92 -2.85 -2.98
C ILE A 39 5.76 -2.70 -2.00
N GLU A 40 5.80 -3.39 -0.86
CA GLU A 40 4.77 -3.29 0.19
C GLU A 40 4.68 -1.88 0.79
N ALA A 41 5.82 -1.21 0.95
CA ALA A 41 5.86 0.18 1.41
C ALA A 41 5.21 1.14 0.40
N VAL A 42 5.50 1.00 -0.90
CA VAL A 42 4.85 1.78 -1.97
C VAL A 42 3.34 1.52 -1.97
N GLU A 43 2.95 0.25 -1.93
CA GLU A 43 1.57 -0.21 -1.97
C GLU A 43 0.74 0.38 -0.81
N ALA A 44 1.23 0.32 0.42
CA ALA A 44 0.52 0.87 1.58
C ALA A 44 0.38 2.40 1.52
N ARG A 45 1.39 3.11 1.01
CA ARG A 45 1.33 4.58 0.84
C ARG A 45 0.37 4.99 -0.26
N LEU A 46 0.34 4.23 -1.35
CA LEU A 46 -0.64 4.43 -2.41
C LEU A 46 -2.07 4.25 -1.86
N LEU A 47 -2.26 3.32 -0.92
CA LEU A 47 -3.55 3.08 -0.26
C LEU A 47 -3.96 4.25 0.61
N LEU A 48 -3.06 4.71 1.48
CA LEU A 48 -3.34 5.87 2.32
C LEU A 48 -3.62 7.12 1.48
N ALA A 49 -2.83 7.37 0.44
CA ALA A 49 -3.07 8.46 -0.49
C ALA A 49 -4.45 8.33 -1.16
N ASN A 50 -4.84 7.12 -1.58
CA ASN A 50 -6.16 6.91 -2.17
C ASN A 50 -7.31 7.22 -1.20
N ILE A 51 -7.20 6.76 0.05
CA ILE A 51 -8.22 6.99 1.08
C ILE A 51 -8.32 8.47 1.47
N LEU A 52 -7.20 9.19 1.55
CA LEU A 52 -7.22 10.64 1.83
C LEU A 52 -7.99 11.45 0.78
N HIS A 53 -8.00 10.96 -0.47
CA HIS A 53 -8.77 11.55 -1.57
C HIS A 53 -10.21 11.01 -1.67
N ASP A 54 -10.67 10.19 -0.72
CA ASP A 54 -11.97 9.47 -0.79
C ASP A 54 -12.17 8.69 -2.10
N GLY A 55 -11.07 8.20 -2.69
CA GLY A 55 -11.10 7.56 -4.01
C GLY A 55 -11.44 8.49 -5.18
N ALA A 56 -11.54 9.80 -4.95
CA ALA A 56 -11.94 10.82 -5.94
C ALA A 56 -10.78 11.22 -6.89
N TRP A 57 -10.20 10.24 -7.55
CA TRP A 57 -9.20 10.44 -8.60
C TRP A 57 -9.89 10.54 -9.95
N LEU A 58 -9.52 11.55 -10.74
CA LEU A 58 -9.90 11.55 -12.15
C LEU A 58 -9.23 10.35 -12.82
N SER A 59 -9.99 9.57 -13.57
CA SER A 59 -9.46 8.47 -14.39
C SER A 59 -8.25 9.01 -15.17
N GLY A 60 -7.09 8.41 -14.93
CA GLY A 60 -5.84 8.90 -15.51
C GLY A 60 -5.88 8.84 -17.03
N PRO A 61 -5.18 9.72 -17.75
CA PRO A 61 -4.92 9.48 -19.16
C PRO A 61 -4.26 8.10 -19.30
N ARG A 62 -4.55 7.36 -20.39
CA ARG A 62 -3.76 6.20 -20.77
C ARG A 62 -2.30 6.64 -20.77
N ILE A 63 -1.54 6.29 -19.74
CA ILE A 63 -0.11 6.60 -19.70
C ILE A 63 0.46 5.88 -20.93
N PRO A 64 1.07 6.59 -21.88
CA PRO A 64 1.75 5.92 -22.96
C PRO A 64 2.77 5.00 -22.28
N LYS A 65 2.68 3.70 -22.50
CA LYS A 65 3.76 2.78 -22.13
C LYS A 65 5.01 3.30 -22.84
N ARG A 66 5.79 4.14 -22.16
CA ARG A 66 7.15 4.42 -22.59
C ARG A 66 7.89 3.13 -22.32
N GLN A 67 7.98 2.27 -23.33
CA GLN A 67 8.98 1.22 -23.35
C GLN A 67 10.33 1.95 -23.39
N THR A 68 10.89 2.22 -22.22
CA THR A 68 12.27 2.65 -22.10
C THR A 68 13.12 1.41 -21.88
N ASP A 69 14.34 1.39 -22.40
CA ASP A 69 15.26 0.27 -22.14
C ASP A 69 15.71 0.20 -20.66
N LYS A 70 15.41 1.23 -19.86
CA LYS A 70 15.74 1.29 -18.45
C LYS A 70 14.88 0.28 -17.70
N LYS A 71 15.45 -0.62 -16.90
CA LYS A 71 14.68 -1.49 -16.00
C LYS A 71 14.28 -0.74 -14.72
N LEU A 72 13.17 -1.14 -14.10
CA LEU A 72 12.81 -0.62 -12.77
C LEU A 72 13.89 -1.02 -11.75
N SER A 73 14.32 -0.07 -10.93
CA SER A 73 15.30 -0.29 -9.86
C SER A 73 14.70 -0.05 -8.46
N LEU A 74 15.39 -0.51 -7.41
CA LEU A 74 15.01 -0.20 -6.02
C LEU A 74 15.03 1.31 -5.74
N ALA A 75 15.96 2.05 -6.36
CA ALA A 75 16.05 3.50 -6.20
C ALA A 75 14.81 4.20 -6.78
N ASP A 76 14.26 3.70 -7.90
CA ASP A 76 13.02 4.23 -8.47
C ASP A 76 11.83 4.00 -7.52
N LEU A 77 11.75 2.82 -6.87
CA LEU A 77 10.72 2.54 -5.86
C LEU A 77 10.88 3.40 -4.59
N GLN A 78 12.11 3.60 -4.13
CA GLN A 78 12.40 4.50 -3.00
C GLN A 78 12.05 5.95 -3.32
N GLN A 79 12.31 6.40 -4.54
CA GLN A 79 11.88 7.72 -5.00
C GLN A 79 10.35 7.83 -5.02
N ALA A 80 9.64 6.78 -5.47
CA ALA A 80 8.18 6.75 -5.43
C ALA A 80 7.65 6.86 -3.98
N ILE A 81 8.29 6.19 -3.02
CA ILE A 81 7.98 6.31 -1.59
C ILE A 81 8.10 7.77 -1.12
N MET A 82 9.23 8.42 -1.40
CA MET A 82 9.44 9.81 -0.99
C MET A 82 8.41 10.77 -1.59
N LEU A 83 8.04 10.58 -2.86
CA LEU A 83 7.03 11.40 -3.53
C LEU A 83 5.63 11.14 -2.96
N LEU A 84 5.29 9.90 -2.63
CA LEU A 84 4.03 9.57 -1.98
C LEU A 84 3.95 10.18 -0.58
N ASP A 85 5.04 10.14 0.19
CA ASP A 85 5.11 10.75 1.52
C ASP A 85 4.92 12.27 1.43
N SER A 86 5.63 12.93 0.50
CA SER A 86 5.43 14.36 0.18
C SER A 86 3.97 14.66 -0.12
N HIS A 87 3.33 13.86 -0.97
CA HIS A 87 1.93 14.02 -1.35
C HIS A 87 0.97 13.87 -0.15
N ILE A 88 1.15 12.83 0.67
CA ILE A 88 0.36 12.59 1.88
C ILE A 88 0.46 13.78 2.84
N ILE A 89 1.68 14.24 3.12
CA ILE A 89 1.94 15.37 4.03
C ILE A 89 1.29 16.65 3.51
N LYS A 90 1.47 16.95 2.22
CA LYS A 90 0.88 18.13 1.57
C LYS A 90 -0.64 18.09 1.62
N HIS A 91 -1.24 16.94 1.33
CA HIS A 91 -2.69 16.78 1.35
C HIS A 91 -3.25 17.02 2.75
N VAL A 92 -2.64 16.46 3.78
CA VAL A 92 -3.11 16.64 5.16
C VAL A 92 -2.96 18.09 5.61
N SER A 93 -1.87 18.75 5.22
CA SER A 93 -1.59 20.14 5.61
C SER A 93 -2.43 21.16 4.80
N TYR A 94 -2.67 20.86 3.52
CA TYR A 94 -3.35 21.70 2.55
C TYR A 94 -4.24 20.81 1.67
N PRO A 95 -5.47 20.51 2.10
CA PRO A 95 -6.39 19.69 1.34
C PRO A 95 -6.55 20.22 -0.10
N PRO A 96 -6.33 19.39 -1.12
CA PRO A 96 -6.40 19.81 -2.50
C PRO A 96 -7.82 20.25 -2.82
N THR A 97 -7.96 21.43 -3.40
CA THR A 97 -9.25 21.97 -3.86
C THR A 97 -9.68 21.43 -5.22
N LYS A 98 -8.83 20.62 -5.86
CA LYS A 98 -9.05 20.06 -7.20
C LYS A 98 -8.72 18.58 -7.20
N GLN A 99 -9.52 17.81 -7.95
CA GLN A 99 -9.23 16.41 -8.19
C GLN A 99 -7.98 16.26 -9.08
N HIS A 100 -7.23 15.19 -8.84
CA HIS A 100 -6.00 14.87 -9.55
C HIS A 100 -6.18 13.62 -10.42
N HIS A 101 -5.37 13.52 -11.48
CA HIS A 101 -5.30 12.30 -12.29
C HIS A 101 -4.22 11.36 -11.75
N LEU A 102 -4.62 10.14 -11.38
CA LEU A 102 -3.72 9.06 -11.02
C LEU A 102 -4.38 7.73 -11.43
N PRO A 103 -3.78 6.93 -12.33
CA PRO A 103 -4.35 5.64 -12.75
C PRO A 103 -4.07 4.56 -11.71
N LEU A 104 -4.78 4.68 -10.58
CA LEU A 104 -4.55 3.85 -9.39
C LEU A 104 -4.74 2.36 -9.64
N ARG A 105 -5.76 1.98 -10.41
CA ARG A 105 -6.06 0.57 -10.67
C ARG A 105 -4.93 -0.11 -11.40
N GLU A 106 -4.45 0.55 -12.45
CA GLU A 106 -3.35 0.07 -13.25
C GLU A 106 -2.05 0.04 -12.41
N LEU A 107 -1.87 0.97 -11.45
CA LEU A 107 -0.71 0.99 -10.54
C LEU A 107 -0.75 -0.20 -9.59
N TYR A 108 -1.89 -0.42 -8.93
CA TYR A 108 -2.08 -1.56 -8.04
C TYR A 108 -1.91 -2.87 -8.80
N SER A 109 -2.59 -3.04 -9.93
CA SER A 109 -2.45 -4.24 -10.76
C SER A 109 -0.98 -4.52 -11.13
N SER A 110 -0.23 -3.48 -11.52
CA SER A 110 1.19 -3.62 -11.87
C SER A 110 2.04 -4.01 -10.65
N LEU A 111 1.82 -3.35 -9.50
CA LEU A 111 2.52 -3.64 -8.25
C LEU A 111 2.24 -5.05 -7.74
N LEU A 112 0.98 -5.49 -7.78
CA LEU A 112 0.56 -6.84 -7.38
C LEU A 112 1.15 -7.92 -8.28
N SER A 113 1.10 -7.70 -9.60
CA SER A 113 1.72 -8.59 -10.57
C SER A 113 3.22 -8.72 -10.33
N LEU A 114 3.89 -7.60 -10.02
CA LEU A 114 5.31 -7.60 -9.69
C LEU A 114 5.59 -8.35 -8.37
N LYS A 115 4.81 -8.08 -7.32
CA LYS A 115 4.90 -8.76 -6.02
C LYS A 115 4.71 -10.27 -6.16
N ALA A 116 3.78 -10.71 -7.01
CA ALA A 116 3.55 -12.11 -7.32
C ALA A 116 4.76 -12.79 -7.99
N LYS A 117 5.57 -12.06 -8.77
CA LYS A 117 6.82 -12.57 -9.35
C LYS A 117 7.87 -12.87 -8.27
N PHE A 118 7.88 -12.15 -7.15
CA PHE A 118 8.85 -12.35 -6.06
C PHE A 118 8.32 -13.28 -4.95
N CYS A 119 7.01 -13.51 -4.89
CA CYS A 119 6.40 -14.35 -3.87
C CYS A 119 6.75 -15.84 -4.04
N GLY A 120 7.40 -16.41 -3.02
CA GLY A 120 7.71 -17.85 -2.97
C GLY A 120 6.55 -18.72 -2.51
N ASP A 121 5.57 -18.18 -1.78
CA ASP A 121 4.39 -18.92 -1.32
C ASP A 121 3.36 -19.04 -2.47
N PRO A 122 2.99 -20.25 -2.92
CA PRO A 122 2.07 -20.42 -4.05
C PRO A 122 0.66 -19.89 -3.78
N ALA A 123 0.17 -19.95 -2.54
CA ALA A 123 -1.17 -19.51 -2.18
C ALA A 123 -1.24 -17.97 -2.17
N ILE A 124 -0.22 -17.31 -1.62
CA ILE A 124 -0.11 -15.85 -1.65
C ILE A 124 0.11 -15.37 -3.09
N LYS A 125 0.94 -16.07 -3.88
CA LYS A 125 1.14 -15.74 -5.29
C LYS A 125 -0.16 -15.80 -6.10
N LEU A 126 -0.97 -16.86 -5.90
CA LEU A 126 -2.30 -16.95 -6.50
C LEU A 126 -3.21 -15.80 -6.03
N LEU A 127 -3.10 -15.41 -4.76
CA LEU A 127 -3.80 -14.25 -4.21
C LEU A 127 -3.48 -12.96 -4.95
N LEU A 128 -2.20 -12.63 -5.03
CA LEU A 128 -1.72 -11.41 -5.68
C LEU A 128 -2.13 -11.35 -7.15
N ASN A 129 -2.07 -12.47 -7.86
CA ASN A 129 -2.50 -12.52 -9.27
C ASN A 129 -3.99 -12.25 -9.44
N LYS A 130 -4.88 -12.97 -8.74
CA LYS A 130 -6.32 -12.70 -8.94
C LYS A 130 -6.72 -11.33 -8.40
N ALA A 131 -6.08 -10.84 -7.34
CA ALA A 131 -6.31 -9.48 -6.85
C ALA A 131 -5.89 -8.44 -7.90
N SER A 132 -4.77 -8.66 -8.60
CA SER A 132 -4.35 -7.84 -9.74
C SER A 132 -5.43 -7.81 -10.83
N ASP A 133 -5.94 -8.98 -11.22
CA ASP A 133 -6.99 -9.10 -12.24
C ASP A 133 -8.29 -8.44 -11.79
N GLY A 134 -8.75 -8.73 -10.57
CA GLY A 134 -9.98 -8.16 -10.00
C GLY A 134 -9.95 -6.64 -9.85
N ILE A 135 -8.81 -6.04 -9.47
CA ILE A 135 -8.64 -4.58 -9.44
C ILE A 135 -8.73 -3.98 -10.84
N MET A 136 -8.12 -4.64 -11.83
CA MET A 136 -8.14 -4.16 -13.22
C MET A 136 -9.55 -4.25 -13.83
N ASP A 137 -10.23 -5.37 -13.61
CA ASP A 137 -11.56 -5.67 -14.15
C ASP A 137 -12.69 -5.06 -13.33
N GLN A 138 -12.38 -4.44 -12.19
CA GLN A 138 -13.34 -3.86 -11.24
C GLN A 138 -14.36 -4.88 -10.71
N THR A 139 -13.91 -6.11 -10.53
CA THR A 139 -14.76 -7.19 -10.02
C THR A 139 -14.10 -7.81 -8.80
N PRO A 140 -14.81 -7.89 -7.67
CA PRO A 140 -14.30 -8.61 -6.52
C PRO A 140 -14.06 -10.08 -6.87
N VAL A 141 -12.88 -10.59 -6.52
CA VAL A 141 -12.55 -12.00 -6.72
C VAL A 141 -12.66 -12.76 -5.40
N SER A 142 -13.29 -13.94 -5.43
CA SER A 142 -13.45 -14.73 -4.21
C SER A 142 -12.21 -15.58 -3.91
N PHE A 143 -11.80 -15.57 -2.64
CA PHE A 143 -10.72 -16.40 -2.12
C PHE A 143 -11.19 -17.39 -1.04
N PRO A 144 -10.58 -18.58 -1.00
CA PRO A 144 -10.84 -19.55 0.05
C PRO A 144 -10.41 -19.02 1.43
N LYS A 145 -11.00 -19.59 2.49
CA LYS A 145 -10.87 -19.15 3.87
C LYS A 145 -9.40 -19.12 4.33
N VAL A 146 -8.99 -18.03 4.97
CA VAL A 146 -7.61 -17.84 5.47
C VAL A 146 -7.21 -18.91 6.49
N SER A 147 -8.15 -19.37 7.33
CA SER A 147 -7.90 -20.42 8.33
C SER A 147 -7.49 -21.77 7.72
N ALA A 148 -7.69 -21.96 6.41
CA ALA A 148 -7.23 -23.15 5.69
C ALA A 148 -5.75 -23.05 5.26
N TYR A 149 -5.10 -21.89 5.38
CA TYR A 149 -3.78 -21.62 4.80
C TYR A 149 -2.72 -21.22 5.84
N GLY A 150 -2.28 -22.22 6.62
CA GLY A 150 -0.98 -22.24 7.30
C GLY A 150 -0.93 -21.61 8.69
N LYS A 151 0.08 -22.03 9.47
CA LYS A 151 0.42 -21.52 10.80
C LYS A 151 1.79 -20.86 10.75
N GLY A 152 1.98 -19.75 11.48
CA GLY A 152 3.28 -19.11 11.65
C GLY A 152 3.25 -17.60 11.47
N LYS A 153 3.99 -16.88 12.33
CA LYS A 153 3.94 -15.43 12.51
C LYS A 153 4.00 -14.62 11.21
N THR A 154 4.97 -14.89 10.33
CA THR A 154 5.13 -14.14 9.08
C THR A 154 3.96 -14.35 8.12
N ARG A 155 3.44 -15.59 8.04
CA ARG A 155 2.33 -15.92 7.14
C ARG A 155 1.03 -15.30 7.64
N GLU A 156 0.78 -15.36 8.95
CA GLU A 156 -0.35 -14.71 9.62
C GLU A 156 -0.35 -13.20 9.40
N LEU A 157 0.81 -12.55 9.54
CA LEU A 157 1.00 -11.14 9.23
C LEU A 157 0.67 -10.82 7.76
N SER A 158 1.21 -11.58 6.81
CA SER A 158 0.91 -11.36 5.39
C SER A 158 -0.58 -11.49 5.09
N TRP A 159 -1.25 -12.51 5.64
CA TRP A 159 -2.69 -12.68 5.47
C TRP A 159 -3.50 -11.54 6.07
N TYR A 160 -3.13 -11.08 7.27
CA TYR A 160 -3.77 -9.92 7.89
C TYR A 160 -3.71 -8.69 6.98
N LYS A 161 -2.53 -8.42 6.38
CA LYS A 161 -2.40 -7.33 5.42
C LYS A 161 -3.34 -7.51 4.22
N TYR A 162 -3.38 -8.69 3.61
CA TYR A 162 -4.20 -8.93 2.42
C TYR A 162 -5.69 -8.83 2.69
N VAL A 163 -6.15 -9.38 3.81
CA VAL A 163 -7.56 -9.29 4.24
C VAL A 163 -7.95 -7.84 4.50
N SER A 164 -7.12 -7.10 5.25
CA SER A 164 -7.39 -5.70 5.58
C SER A 164 -7.35 -4.81 4.34
N MET A 165 -6.31 -4.96 3.52
CA MET A 165 -6.08 -4.09 2.37
C MET A 165 -7.00 -4.42 1.19
N TYR A 166 -6.92 -5.64 0.64
CA TYR A 166 -7.67 -5.96 -0.58
C TYR A 166 -9.14 -6.25 -0.30
N GLY A 167 -9.46 -6.80 0.88
CA GLY A 167 -10.84 -7.01 1.29
C GLY A 167 -11.47 -5.73 1.82
N ALA A 168 -11.13 -5.34 3.04
CA ALA A 168 -11.87 -4.27 3.74
C ALA A 168 -11.67 -2.87 3.11
N LEU A 169 -10.46 -2.56 2.65
CA LEU A 169 -10.14 -1.22 2.15
C LEU A 169 -10.39 -1.03 0.66
N LEU A 170 -10.02 -1.98 -0.19
CA LEU A 170 -10.18 -1.86 -1.64
C LEU A 170 -11.43 -2.57 -2.20
N ASN A 171 -12.08 -3.46 -1.44
CA ASN A 171 -13.19 -4.28 -1.92
C ASN A 171 -12.86 -5.05 -3.23
N ALA A 172 -11.59 -5.45 -3.38
CA ALA A 172 -11.07 -6.14 -4.55
C ALA A 172 -11.09 -7.67 -4.37
N VAL A 173 -11.07 -8.13 -3.12
CA VAL A 173 -11.03 -9.57 -2.79
C VAL A 173 -12.05 -9.88 -1.71
N GLU A 174 -12.95 -10.84 -1.97
CA GLU A 174 -13.88 -11.35 -0.98
C GLU A 174 -13.34 -12.64 -0.36
N PHE A 175 -13.20 -12.66 0.96
CA PHE A 175 -12.86 -13.86 1.71
C PHE A 175 -14.14 -14.49 2.27
N LYS A 176 -14.27 -15.82 2.17
CA LYS A 176 -15.49 -16.57 2.52
C LYS A 176 -15.85 -16.64 4.02
N ASP A 177 -15.35 -15.74 4.89
CA ASP A 177 -15.66 -15.68 6.33
C ASP A 177 -15.14 -14.37 6.97
N ASP A 178 -15.49 -14.09 8.24
CA ASP A 178 -14.96 -13.02 9.11
C ASP A 178 -13.43 -13.18 9.35
N ALA A 179 -12.63 -12.97 8.31
CA ALA A 179 -11.20 -13.24 8.30
C ALA A 179 -10.41 -12.35 9.28
N LEU A 180 -10.90 -11.15 9.58
CA LEU A 180 -10.32 -10.26 10.60
C LEU A 180 -10.57 -10.77 12.03
N ASN A 181 -11.72 -11.38 12.31
CA ASN A 181 -12.04 -11.88 13.65
C ASN A 181 -11.19 -13.11 14.02
N ASN A 182 -10.73 -13.86 13.02
CA ASN A 182 -9.87 -15.04 13.21
C ASN A 182 -8.37 -14.68 13.26
N LEU A 183 -7.98 -13.52 12.74
CA LEU A 183 -6.60 -13.03 12.77
C LEU A 183 -6.47 -12.00 13.89
N SER A 184 -5.98 -12.42 15.05
CA SER A 184 -5.65 -11.50 16.12
C SER A 184 -4.44 -10.65 15.74
N LEU A 185 -4.59 -9.32 15.72
CA LEU A 185 -3.47 -8.40 15.52
C LEU A 185 -2.44 -8.58 16.66
N ASP A 186 -1.25 -9.06 16.32
CA ASP A 186 -0.12 -9.08 17.24
C ASP A 186 0.60 -7.73 17.19
N HIS A 187 0.62 -7.01 18.31
CA HIS A 187 1.29 -5.71 18.44
C HIS A 187 2.79 -5.75 18.10
N SER A 188 3.44 -6.92 18.16
CA SER A 188 4.83 -7.08 17.74
C SER A 188 5.01 -6.82 16.24
N TRP A 189 3.99 -7.07 15.41
CA TRP A 189 4.03 -6.82 13.98
C TRP A 189 4.19 -5.34 13.65
N LEU A 190 3.66 -4.45 14.48
CA LEU A 190 3.75 -3.00 14.29
C LEU A 190 5.17 -2.47 14.44
N LYS A 191 6.06 -3.19 15.13
CA LYS A 191 7.47 -2.83 15.26
C LYS A 191 8.30 -3.28 14.06
N GLU A 192 7.88 -4.38 13.44
CA GLU A 192 8.62 -5.04 12.37
C GLU A 192 8.24 -4.47 10.99
N ASP A 193 7.08 -3.85 10.86
CA ASP A 193 6.49 -3.57 9.56
C ASP A 193 5.72 -2.24 9.46
N GLU A 194 6.32 -1.29 8.74
CA GLU A 194 5.75 0.02 8.50
C GLU A 194 4.45 -0.02 7.67
N SER A 195 4.33 -0.98 6.73
CA SER A 195 3.16 -1.03 5.86
C SER A 195 1.88 -1.33 6.65
N VAL A 196 1.99 -2.08 7.76
CA VAL A 196 0.85 -2.43 8.63
C VAL A 196 0.28 -1.21 9.31
N ILE A 197 1.13 -0.36 9.89
CA ILE A 197 0.67 0.84 10.58
C ILE A 197 0.04 1.84 9.58
N ILE A 198 0.58 1.93 8.36
CA ILE A 198 -0.01 2.75 7.30
C ILE A 198 -1.38 2.22 6.86
N ILE A 199 -1.53 0.89 6.71
CA ILE A 199 -2.83 0.25 6.44
C ILE A 199 -3.83 0.55 7.56
N LEU A 200 -3.39 0.53 8.82
CA LEU A 200 -4.24 0.89 9.96
C LEU A 200 -4.67 2.36 9.94
N TYR A 201 -3.80 3.30 9.54
CA TYR A 201 -4.20 4.70 9.34
C TYR A 201 -5.28 4.81 8.25
N ALA A 202 -5.09 4.13 7.12
CA ALA A 202 -6.07 4.10 6.04
C ALA A 202 -7.41 3.52 6.51
N TYR A 203 -7.39 2.45 7.31
CA TYR A 203 -8.59 1.86 7.90
C TYR A 203 -9.30 2.81 8.87
N ALA A 204 -8.57 3.48 9.75
CA ALA A 204 -9.12 4.44 10.69
C ALA A 204 -9.80 5.62 9.98
N LEU A 205 -9.18 6.14 8.89
CA LEU A 205 -9.78 7.18 8.05
C LEU A 205 -11.06 6.69 7.38
N LYS A 206 -11.01 5.54 6.69
CA LYS A 206 -12.15 5.01 5.93
C LYS A 206 -13.35 4.66 6.82
N SER A 207 -13.10 4.16 8.03
CA SER A 207 -14.14 3.74 8.97
C SER A 207 -14.71 4.87 9.84
N GLY A 208 -14.13 6.07 9.79
CA GLY A 208 -14.52 7.18 10.68
C GLY A 208 -14.21 6.88 12.15
N ALA A 209 -13.00 6.37 12.43
CA ALA A 209 -12.59 6.01 13.79
C ALA A 209 -12.77 7.17 14.79
N SER A 210 -13.16 6.85 16.02
CA SER A 210 -13.30 7.84 17.10
C SER A 210 -11.96 8.51 17.44
N ALA A 211 -12.01 9.71 18.02
CA ALA A 211 -10.82 10.44 18.46
C ALA A 211 -9.92 9.64 19.41
N GLU A 212 -10.51 8.82 20.29
CA GLU A 212 -9.75 7.96 21.19
C GLU A 212 -9.00 6.85 20.43
N GLN A 213 -9.65 6.22 19.46
CA GLN A 213 -9.01 5.22 18.59
C GLN A 213 -7.87 5.85 17.79
N TRP A 214 -8.07 7.04 17.23
CA TRP A 214 -7.04 7.83 16.56
C TRP A 214 -5.84 8.11 17.47
N LYS A 215 -6.09 8.62 18.67
CA LYS A 215 -5.03 8.92 19.65
C LYS A 215 -4.22 7.67 20.02
N ARG A 216 -4.88 6.53 20.23
CA ARG A 216 -4.20 5.25 20.53
C ARG A 216 -3.36 4.77 19.36
N LEU A 217 -3.87 4.89 18.13
CA LEU A 217 -3.16 4.48 16.92
C LEU A 217 -1.91 5.36 16.69
N LEU A 218 -2.05 6.68 16.79
CA LEU A 218 -0.93 7.63 16.69
C LEU A 218 0.12 7.37 17.78
N ALA A 219 -0.30 7.22 19.04
CA ALA A 219 0.62 6.90 20.14
C ALA A 219 1.36 5.56 19.92
N THR A 220 0.73 4.60 19.24
CA THR A 220 1.39 3.35 18.85
C THR A 220 2.41 3.61 17.74
N GLY A 221 2.05 4.38 16.71
CA GLY A 221 2.95 4.85 15.66
C GLY A 221 4.18 5.58 16.20
N GLU A 222 4.02 6.42 17.22
CA GLU A 222 5.12 7.14 17.86
C GLU A 222 6.16 6.24 18.49
N LYS A 223 5.71 5.20 19.21
CA LYS A 223 6.59 4.27 19.89
C LYS A 223 7.46 3.46 18.93
N ILE A 224 7.02 3.30 17.68
CA ILE A 224 7.70 2.49 16.65
C ILE A 224 8.51 3.32 15.65
N VAL A 225 8.35 4.66 15.62
CA VAL A 225 9.15 5.56 14.78
C VAL A 225 10.67 5.34 14.91
N PRO A 226 11.26 5.14 16.12
CA PRO A 226 12.70 4.92 16.23
C PRO A 226 13.21 3.70 15.47
N SER A 227 12.38 2.65 15.32
CA SER A 227 12.70 1.46 14.53
C SER A 227 12.37 1.60 13.04
N LEU A 228 11.51 2.55 12.67
CA LEU A 228 10.98 2.72 11.31
C LEU A 228 10.96 4.21 10.95
N PRO A 229 12.13 4.83 10.66
CA PRO A 229 12.25 6.28 10.54
C PRO A 229 11.42 6.89 9.40
N ASN A 230 11.13 6.13 8.35
CA ASN A 230 10.28 6.58 7.24
C ASN A 230 8.83 6.88 7.68
N LEU A 231 8.39 6.31 8.81
CA LEU A 231 7.04 6.53 9.35
C LEU A 231 6.90 7.92 9.97
N THR A 232 8.01 8.56 10.37
CA THR A 232 8.03 9.81 11.14
C THR A 232 7.20 10.90 10.47
N ALA A 233 7.42 11.10 9.17
CA ALA A 233 6.81 12.19 8.42
C ALA A 233 5.29 11.97 8.23
N ILE A 234 4.89 10.73 7.89
CA ILE A 234 3.48 10.33 7.80
C ILE A 234 2.81 10.47 9.16
N ASN A 235 3.39 9.93 10.23
CA ASN A 235 2.82 9.98 11.57
C ASN A 235 2.60 11.43 12.03
N THR A 236 3.58 12.30 11.78
CA THR A 236 3.46 13.74 12.09
C THR A 236 2.32 14.39 11.32
N ALA A 237 2.19 14.11 10.02
CA ALA A 237 1.07 14.59 9.23
C ALA A 237 -0.27 14.09 9.80
N MET A 238 -0.38 12.79 10.08
CA MET A 238 -1.62 12.19 10.60
C MET A 238 -2.05 12.78 11.96
N ARG A 239 -1.12 13.21 12.82
CA ARG A 239 -1.48 13.95 14.04
C ARG A 239 -2.18 15.26 13.71
N THR A 240 -1.67 16.03 12.76
CA THR A 240 -2.28 17.29 12.32
C THR A 240 -3.69 17.05 11.74
N ALA A 241 -3.89 15.98 10.96
CA ALA A 241 -5.21 15.60 10.47
C ALA A 241 -6.20 15.33 11.62
N SER A 242 -5.77 14.59 12.65
CA SER A 242 -6.64 14.26 13.79
C SER A 242 -7.08 15.49 14.60
N GLY A 243 -6.23 16.51 14.69
CA GLY A 243 -6.57 17.75 15.39
C GLY A 243 -7.54 18.65 14.63
N SER A 244 -7.64 18.51 13.31
CA SER A 244 -8.55 19.27 12.44
C SER A 244 -9.92 18.61 12.26
N GLN A 245 -10.05 17.32 12.60
CA GLN A 245 -11.31 16.56 12.56
C GLN A 245 -12.04 16.50 13.93
N MET A 246 -11.42 17.00 15.00
CA MET A 246 -12.00 17.14 16.34
C MET A 246 -12.51 18.57 16.57
#